data_AF-A0A7W8JJS4-F1
#
_entry.id   AF-A0A7W8JJS4-F1
#
_cell.length_a   1.000
_cell.length_b   1.000
_cell.length_c   1.000
_cell.angle_alpha   90.00
_cell.angle_beta   90.00
_cell.angle_gamma   90.00
#
_symmetry.space_group_name_H-M   'P 1'
#
loop_
_entity.id
_entity.type
_entity.pdbx_description
1 polymer ?
#
loop_
_entity_poly.entity_id
_entity_poly.type
_entity_poly.pdbx_seq_one_letter_code
_entity_poly.pdbx_strand_id
1 'polypeptide(L)'
;MNESHDDTLEALLRRQFDGPVADNGFSERVMQHLPSRRPRRTAWPLWLGVMLGAVTCGLCLANVPLLHIGWRDWLAGDLSTSAIGMLLAMVAISSLALGWSLAESEDR
;
A
#
# COMPACT_ATOMS: atom_id res chain seq x y z
N MET A 1 6.19 -1.96 13.01
CA MET A 1 6.24 -2.04 14.49
C MET A 1 7.64 -1.72 15.07
N ASN A 2 8.47 -0.92 14.38
CA ASN A 2 9.86 -0.63 14.77
C ASN A 2 10.09 0.85 15.15
N GLU A 3 9.20 1.75 14.73
CA GLU A 3 9.31 3.20 14.92
C GLU A 3 9.25 3.62 16.40
N SER A 4 8.38 3.00 17.20
CA SER A 4 8.21 3.37 18.61
C SER A 4 9.44 3.06 19.47
N HIS A 5 10.24 2.07 19.07
CA HIS A 5 11.50 1.75 19.75
C HIS A 5 12.60 2.73 19.33
N ASP A 6 12.64 3.12 18.06
CA ASP A 6 13.59 4.10 17.54
C ASP A 6 13.38 5.48 18.18
N ASP A 7 12.13 5.93 18.34
CA ASP A 7 11.80 7.21 19.00
C ASP A 7 12.25 7.25 20.46
N THR A 8 12.10 6.12 21.16
CA THR A 8 12.48 6.00 22.58
C THR A 8 14.01 6.00 22.73
N LEU A 9 14.71 5.32 21.81
CA LEU A 9 16.17 5.27 21.81
C LEU A 9 16.76 6.64 21.46
N GLU A 10 16.18 7.34 20.47
CA GLU A 10 16.61 8.68 20.08
C GLU A 10 16.41 9.68 21.22
N ALA A 11 15.28 9.60 21.95
CA ALA A 11 15.03 10.45 23.11
C ALA A 11 16.07 10.22 24.23
N LEU A 12 16.51 8.99 24.47
CA LEU A 12 17.55 8.67 25.46
C LEU A 12 18.94 9.16 25.02
N LEU A 13 19.29 8.98 23.75
CA LEU A 13 20.57 9.44 23.19
C LEU A 13 20.68 10.97 23.23
N ARG A 14 19.60 11.67 22.86
CA ARG A 14 19.54 13.13 22.85
C ARG A 14 19.54 13.74 24.24
N ARG A 15 19.06 12.98 25.24
CA ARG A 15 19.14 13.37 26.66
C ARG A 15 20.56 13.23 27.22
N GLN A 16 21.35 12.29 26.70
CA GLN A 16 22.71 12.02 27.18
C GLN A 16 23.79 12.84 26.45
N PHE A 17 23.53 13.24 25.22
CA PHE A 17 24.42 14.06 24.40
C PHE A 17 23.75 15.38 24.03
N ASP A 18 24.18 16.46 24.69
CA ASP A 18 23.64 17.80 24.48
C ASP A 18 24.25 18.42 23.22
N GLY A 19 23.60 18.18 22.08
CA GLY A 19 23.90 18.83 20.81
C GLY A 19 24.73 18.02 19.81
N PRO A 20 24.94 18.58 18.60
CA PRO A 20 25.66 17.90 17.54
C PRO A 20 27.09 17.59 17.97
N VAL A 21 27.43 16.30 18.04
CA VAL A 21 28.78 15.83 18.33
C VAL A 21 29.73 16.43 17.29
N ALA A 22 30.78 17.12 17.75
CA ALA A 22 31.76 17.76 16.88
C ALA A 22 32.53 16.70 16.10
N ASP A 23 32.07 16.41 14.89
CA ASP A 23 32.59 15.33 14.05
C ASP A 23 33.69 15.78 13.09
N ASN A 24 34.17 17.03 13.20
CA ASN A 24 35.27 17.59 12.40
C ASN A 24 35.14 17.32 10.87
N GLY A 25 33.89 17.29 10.37
CA GLY A 25 33.57 17.00 8.98
C GLY A 25 33.80 15.55 8.54
N PHE A 26 33.96 14.59 9.46
CA PHE A 26 34.11 13.17 9.14
C PHE A 26 32.85 12.62 8.48
N SER A 27 31.65 12.85 9.06
CA SER A 27 30.37 12.46 8.46
C SER A 27 30.17 13.07 7.08
N GLU A 28 30.60 14.31 6.86
CA GLU A 28 30.47 14.97 5.56
C GLU A 28 31.40 14.33 4.51
N ARG A 29 32.65 14.02 4.88
CA ARG A 29 33.58 13.28 4.02
C ARG A 29 33.08 11.87 3.72
N VAL A 30 32.49 11.19 4.71
CA VAL A 30 31.90 9.85 4.52
C VAL A 30 30.69 9.94 3.59
N MET A 31 29.79 10.90 3.79
CA MET A 31 28.63 11.10 2.92
C MET A 31 29.00 11.43 1.48
N GLN A 32 30.08 12.18 1.25
CA GLN A 32 30.61 12.45 -0.10
C GLN A 32 31.22 11.23 -0.79
N HIS A 33 31.71 10.25 -0.04
CA HIS A 33 32.30 9.01 -0.57
C HIS A 33 31.31 7.85 -0.63
N LEU A 34 30.11 7.99 -0.06
CA LEU A 34 29.07 7.00 -0.20
C LEU A 34 28.59 6.99 -1.66
N PRO A 35 28.50 5.82 -2.31
CA PRO A 35 27.92 5.73 -3.64
C PRO A 35 26.51 6.33 -3.56
N SER A 36 26.23 7.31 -4.42
CA SER A 36 24.95 8.00 -4.53
C SER A 36 23.83 6.97 -4.34
N ARG A 37 23.08 7.08 -3.22
CA ARG A 37 21.95 6.19 -2.95
C ARG A 37 21.14 6.14 -4.22
N ARG A 38 21.13 4.99 -4.90
CA ARG A 38 20.38 4.83 -6.14
C ARG A 38 18.96 5.32 -5.82
N PRO A 39 18.41 6.32 -6.52
CA PRO A 39 17.01 6.68 -6.33
C PRO A 39 16.24 5.38 -6.47
N ARG A 40 15.50 5.01 -5.41
CA ARG A 40 14.82 3.72 -5.22
C ARG A 40 14.16 3.36 -6.54
N ARG A 41 14.84 2.51 -7.31
CA ARG A 41 14.73 2.50 -8.77
C ARG A 41 13.59 1.58 -9.15
N THR A 42 12.41 1.81 -8.61
CA THR A 42 11.20 1.08 -8.98
C THR A 42 10.02 1.75 -8.28
N ALA A 43 9.70 2.97 -8.70
CA ALA A 43 8.30 3.25 -9.02
C ALA A 43 7.95 2.36 -10.22
N TRP A 44 7.90 1.04 -9.99
CA TRP A 44 7.24 0.15 -10.93
C TRP A 44 5.84 0.74 -11.03
N PRO A 45 5.35 1.06 -12.24
CA PRO A 45 4.13 1.84 -12.35
C PRO A 45 3.02 1.01 -11.73
N LEU A 46 2.68 1.30 -10.48
CA LEU A 46 1.63 0.64 -9.71
C LEU A 46 0.32 0.68 -10.50
N TRP A 47 0.16 1.76 -11.27
CA TRP A 47 -0.87 1.93 -12.28
C TRP A 47 -0.95 0.80 -13.30
N LEU A 48 0.15 0.23 -13.79
CA LEU A 48 0.10 -0.95 -14.68
C LEU A 48 -0.46 -2.17 -13.94
N GLY A 49 -0.08 -2.39 -12.69
CA GLY A 49 -0.64 -3.47 -11.87
C GLY A 49 -2.14 -3.30 -11.64
N VAL A 50 -2.58 -2.08 -11.32
CA VAL A 50 -4.00 -1.74 -11.13
C VAL A 50 -4.79 -1.88 -12.43
N MET A 51 -4.26 -1.39 -13.55
CA MET A 51 -4.92 -1.50 -14.86
C MET A 51 -5.01 -2.97 -15.30
N LEU A 52 -3.95 -3.74 -15.15
CA LEU A 52 -3.95 -5.16 -15.50
C LEU A 52 -4.93 -5.94 -14.61
N GLY A 53 -4.97 -5.64 -13.30
CA GLY A 53 -5.92 -6.20 -12.36
C GLY A 53 -7.37 -5.83 -12.70
N ALA A 54 -7.65 -4.58 -13.07
CA ALA A 54 -8.99 -4.15 -13.47
C ALA A 54 -9.46 -4.83 -14.76
N VAL A 55 -8.58 -4.96 -15.74
CA VAL A 55 -8.89 -5.62 -17.02
C VAL A 55 -9.12 -7.12 -16.82
N THR A 56 -8.26 -7.80 -16.07
CA THR A 56 -8.43 -9.24 -15.78
C THR A 56 -9.65 -9.51 -14.91
N CYS A 57 -9.93 -8.64 -13.93
CA CYS A 57 -11.14 -8.70 -13.12
C CYS A 57 -12.39 -8.52 -14.00
N GLY A 58 -12.42 -7.52 -14.88
CA GLY A 58 -13.52 -7.29 -15.82
C GLY A 58 -13.75 -8.46 -16.78
N LEU A 59 -12.69 -9.08 -17.29
CA LEU A 59 -12.78 -10.27 -18.15
C LEU A 59 -13.30 -11.50 -17.42
N CYS A 60 -12.89 -11.72 -16.16
CA CYS A 60 -13.44 -12.78 -15.32
C CYS A 60 -14.92 -12.53 -15.01
N LEU A 61 -15.30 -11.30 -14.65
CA LEU A 61 -16.68 -10.94 -14.34
C LEU A 61 -17.60 -11.05 -15.56
N ALA A 62 -17.11 -10.75 -16.76
CA ALA A 62 -17.88 -10.88 -18.00
C ALA A 62 -18.31 -12.32 -18.32
N ASN A 63 -17.53 -13.31 -17.84
CA ASN A 63 -17.85 -14.73 -18.00
C ASN A 63 -18.73 -15.30 -16.89
N VAL A 64 -19.13 -14.49 -15.89
CA VAL A 64 -19.93 -14.96 -14.76
C VAL A 64 -21.41 -14.62 -15.01
N PRO A 65 -22.25 -15.59 -15.41
CA PRO A 65 -23.68 -15.36 -15.68
C PRO A 65 -24.43 -14.88 -14.43
N LEU A 66 -23.93 -15.21 -13.23
CA LEU A 66 -24.46 -14.74 -11.95
C LEU A 66 -24.43 -13.22 -11.81
N LEU A 67 -23.51 -12.53 -12.47
CA LEU A 67 -23.37 -11.08 -12.35
C LEU A 67 -24.42 -10.34 -13.17
N HIS A 68 -24.77 -10.87 -14.34
CA HIS A 68 -25.90 -10.38 -15.13
C HIS A 68 -27.23 -10.65 -14.43
N ILE A 69 -27.40 -11.83 -13.82
CA ILE A 69 -28.60 -12.17 -13.06
C ILE A 69 -28.71 -11.27 -11.84
N GLY A 70 -27.64 -11.08 -11.07
CA GLY A 70 -27.63 -10.20 -9.91
C GLY A 70 -27.82 -8.73 -10.24
N TRP A 71 -27.28 -8.24 -11.36
CA TRP A 71 -27.53 -6.87 -11.81
C TRP A 71 -29.00 -6.64 -12.17
N ARG A 72 -29.62 -7.65 -12.81
CA ARG A 72 -31.04 -7.59 -13.19
C ARG A 72 -31.96 -7.72 -11.98
N ASP A 73 -31.64 -8.60 -11.04
CA ASP A 73 -32.38 -8.81 -9.80
C ASP A 73 -32.25 -7.58 -8.87
N TRP A 74 -31.07 -6.95 -8.83
CA TRP A 74 -30.85 -5.72 -8.08
C TRP A 74 -31.64 -4.53 -8.64
N LEU A 75 -31.72 -4.39 -9.97
CA LEU A 75 -32.61 -3.40 -10.62
C LEU A 75 -34.10 -3.71 -10.39
N ALA A 76 -34.45 -4.97 -10.19
CA ALA A 76 -35.81 -5.40 -9.84
C ALA A 76 -36.13 -5.19 -8.34
N GLY A 77 -35.14 -4.85 -7.51
CA GLY A 77 -35.30 -4.63 -6.07
C GLY A 77 -35.30 -5.90 -5.22
N ASP A 78 -35.00 -7.06 -5.82
CA ASP A 78 -34.96 -8.34 -5.11
C ASP A 78 -33.54 -8.62 -4.58
N LEU A 79 -33.42 -8.84 -3.26
CA LEU A 79 -32.18 -9.33 -2.65
C LEU A 79 -32.00 -10.82 -2.95
N SER A 80 -31.58 -11.09 -4.18
CA SER A 80 -31.20 -12.40 -4.68
C SER A 80 -29.85 -12.85 -4.09
N THR A 81 -29.60 -14.16 -4.02
CA THR A 81 -28.30 -14.75 -3.60
C THR A 81 -27.13 -14.24 -4.45
N SER A 82 -27.39 -13.81 -5.67
CA SER A 82 -26.43 -13.15 -6.56
C SER A 82 -26.02 -11.75 -6.06
N ALA A 83 -26.93 -10.97 -5.49
CA ALA A 83 -26.64 -9.66 -4.90
C ALA A 83 -25.74 -9.79 -3.66
N ILE A 84 -25.94 -10.85 -2.86
CA ILE A 84 -25.05 -11.19 -1.73
C ILE A 84 -23.63 -11.49 -2.22
N GLY A 85 -23.50 -12.27 -3.30
CA GLY A 85 -22.20 -12.54 -3.93
C GLY A 85 -21.51 -11.26 -4.43
N MET A 86 -22.28 -10.33 -4.97
CA MET A 86 -21.77 -9.05 -5.47
C MET A 86 -21.28 -8.14 -4.34
N LEU A 87 -22.00 -8.07 -3.22
CA LEU A 87 -21.56 -7.37 -2.00
C LEU A 87 -20.28 -7.98 -1.42
N LEU A 88 -20.20 -9.31 -1.38
CA LEU A 88 -18.99 -10.02 -0.92
C LEU A 88 -17.77 -9.70 -1.78
N ALA A 89 -17.94 -9.68 -3.10
CA ALA A 89 -16.87 -9.29 -4.02
C ALA A 89 -16.44 -7.83 -3.79
N MET A 90 -17.39 -6.93 -3.57
CA MET A 90 -17.14 -5.52 -3.31
C MET A 90 -16.36 -5.31 -1.99
N VAL A 91 -16.73 -6.04 -0.94
CA VAL A 91 -16.00 -6.05 0.35
C VAL A 91 -14.59 -6.61 0.17
N ALA A 92 -14.42 -7.70 -0.59
CA ALA A 92 -13.10 -8.28 -0.86
C ALA A 92 -12.19 -7.32 -1.64
N ILE A 93 -12.74 -6.58 -2.62
CA ILE A 93 -11.97 -5.57 -3.37
C ILE A 93 -11.61 -4.39 -2.47
N SER A 94 -12.53 -3.91 -1.63
CA SER A 94 -12.26 -2.85 -0.66
C SER A 94 -11.21 -3.25 0.38
N SER A 95 -11.23 -4.49 0.88
CA SER A 95 -10.25 -4.96 1.85
C SER A 95 -8.86 -5.12 1.22
N LEU A 96 -8.77 -5.57 -0.03
CA LEU A 96 -7.52 -5.57 -0.80
C LEU A 96 -6.98 -4.15 -1.00
N ALA A 97 -7.85 -3.19 -1.34
CA ALA A 97 -7.45 -1.78 -1.48
C ALA A 97 -6.96 -1.17 -0.16
N LEU A 98 -7.61 -1.49 0.96
CA LEU A 98 -7.18 -1.07 2.30
C LEU A 98 -5.86 -1.71 2.71
N GLY A 99 -5.69 -3.01 2.47
CA GLY A 99 -4.43 -3.72 2.74
C GLY A 99 -3.28 -3.15 1.93
N TRP A 100 -3.53 -2.79 0.66
CA TRP A 100 -2.57 -2.10 -0.18
C TRP A 100 -2.22 -0.70 0.35
N SER A 101 -3.23 0.08 0.78
CA SER A 101 -3.02 1.40 1.37
C SER A 101 -2.21 1.35 2.67
N LEU A 102 -2.40 0.31 3.50
CA LEU A 102 -1.61 0.10 4.70
C LEU A 102 -0.16 -0.25 4.37
N ALA A 103 0.05 -1.18 3.43
CA ALA A 103 1.38 -1.58 3.00
C ALA A 103 2.19 -0.41 2.41
N GLU A 104 1.54 0.47 1.64
CA GLU A 104 2.15 1.70 1.13
C GLU A 104 2.50 2.70 2.24
N SER A 105 1.70 2.76 3.32
CA SER A 105 1.99 3.63 4.46
C SER A 105 3.14 3.14 5.35
N GLU A 106 3.39 1.83 5.37
CA GLU A 106 4.46 1.21 6.17
C GLU A 106 5.84 1.25 5.46
N ASP A 107 5.86 1.54 4.16
CA ASP A 107 7.08 1.60 3.33
C ASP A 107 7.59 3.05 3.09
N ARG A 108 6.93 4.05 3.70
CA ARG A 108 7.31 5.48 3.74
C ARG A 108 7.89 5.87 5.09
#